data_AF-A0A6A5E176-F1
#
_entry.id   AF-A0A6A5E176-F1
#
_cell.length_a   1.000
_cell.length_b   1.000
_cell.length_c   1.000
_cell.angle_alpha   90.00
_cell.angle_beta   90.00
_cell.angle_gamma   90.00
#
_symmetry.space_group_name_H-M   'P 1'
#
loop_
_entity.id
_entity.type
_entity.pdbx_description
1 polymer ?
#
loop_
_entity_poly.entity_id
_entity_poly.type
_entity_poly.pdbx_seq_one_letter_code
_entity_poly.pdbx_strand_id
1 'polypeptide(L)'
;MALESASLLKAGLVLLMAAQVLPSASSCNRGFYERMINDLCLAKFKFDMGALDQGLWCSWPDTMEIYEGLTNCTFQVALRVDCFWPNQIVDRFFTQVHRIYFHDCALTGRLIHDPPTSILAPFIAVPVLVTLLMTALVVWRSKRTEGVL
;
A
#
# COMPACT_ATOMS: atom_id res chain seq x y z
N MET A 1 4.19 -36.32 51.19
CA MET A 1 3.46 -35.08 51.58
C MET A 1 4.16 -33.80 51.13
N ALA A 2 5.46 -33.59 51.37
CA ALA A 2 6.17 -32.36 50.96
C ALA A 2 6.46 -32.21 49.44
N LEU A 3 6.53 -33.32 48.70
CA LEU A 3 6.79 -33.29 47.25
C LEU A 3 5.56 -32.86 46.44
N GLU A 4 4.35 -33.22 46.90
CA GLU A 4 3.10 -32.86 46.23
C GLU A 4 2.73 -31.40 46.44
N SER A 5 2.96 -30.85 47.64
CA SER A 5 2.75 -29.43 47.92
C SER A 5 3.67 -28.53 47.08
N ALA A 6 4.94 -28.93 46.89
CA ALA A 6 5.87 -28.21 46.01
C ALA A 6 5.46 -28.27 44.54
N SER A 7 4.86 -29.38 44.09
CA SER A 7 4.33 -29.54 42.73
C SER A 7 3.12 -28.62 42.49
N LEU A 8 2.21 -28.55 43.45
CA LEU A 8 1.04 -27.66 43.38
C LEU A 8 1.42 -26.18 43.41
N LEU A 9 2.41 -25.80 44.22
CA LEU A 9 2.96 -24.44 44.25
C LEU A 9 3.60 -24.06 42.91
N LYS A 10 4.38 -24.96 42.30
CA LYS A 10 4.97 -24.73 40.97
C LYS A 10 3.90 -24.63 39.88
N ALA A 11 2.90 -25.50 39.89
CA ALA A 11 1.78 -25.44 38.95
C ALA A 11 0.99 -24.13 39.10
N GLY A 12 0.73 -23.69 40.33
CA GLY A 12 0.09 -22.41 40.63
C GLY A 12 0.91 -21.21 40.15
N LEU A 13 2.24 -21.23 40.36
CA LEU A 13 3.14 -20.20 39.83
C LEU A 13 3.14 -20.17 38.30
N VAL A 14 3.19 -21.32 37.62
CA VAL A 14 3.16 -21.39 36.15
C VAL A 14 1.84 -20.84 35.59
N LEU A 15 0.71 -21.16 36.22
CA LEU A 15 -0.61 -20.63 35.84
C LEU A 15 -0.71 -19.11 36.05
N LEU A 16 -0.18 -18.61 37.17
CA LEU A 16 -0.10 -17.18 37.44
C LEU A 16 0.72 -16.47 36.38
N MET A 17 1.93 -16.96 36.06
CA MET A 17 2.79 -16.39 35.01
C MET A 17 2.10 -16.41 33.63
N ALA A 18 1.40 -17.49 33.28
CA ALA A 18 0.64 -17.56 32.02
C ALA A 18 -0.50 -16.52 31.95
N ALA A 19 -1.14 -16.21 33.08
CA ALA A 19 -2.17 -15.17 33.16
C ALA A 19 -1.62 -13.75 33.00
N GLN A 20 -0.35 -13.50 33.35
CA GLN A 20 0.31 -12.19 33.19
C GLN A 20 0.97 -12.01 31.82
N VAL A 21 1.16 -13.10 31.06
CA VAL A 21 1.74 -13.09 29.71
C VAL A 21 0.66 -12.95 28.62
N LEU A 22 -0.63 -13.11 28.96
CA LEU A 22 -1.72 -12.72 28.08
C LEU A 22 -1.71 -11.20 27.95
N PRO A 23 -1.41 -10.65 26.75
CA PRO A 23 -1.57 -9.21 26.54
C PRO A 23 -3.00 -8.87 26.88
N SER A 24 -3.20 -7.84 27.70
CA SER A 24 -4.49 -7.17 27.80
C SER A 24 -4.84 -6.71 26.40
N ALA A 25 -5.64 -7.50 25.69
CA ALA A 25 -6.26 -7.06 24.46
C ALA A 25 -7.11 -5.85 24.87
N SER A 26 -6.67 -4.64 24.54
CA SER A 26 -7.56 -3.49 24.55
C SER A 26 -8.76 -3.93 23.72
N SER A 27 -9.93 -3.99 24.37
CA SER A 27 -11.13 -4.46 23.69
C SER A 27 -11.57 -3.35 22.75
N CYS A 28 -10.96 -3.31 21.56
CA CYS A 28 -11.34 -2.42 20.49
C CYS A 28 -12.83 -2.58 20.22
N ASN A 29 -13.62 -1.59 20.60
CA ASN A 29 -15.05 -1.58 20.34
C ASN A 29 -15.26 -1.28 18.85
N ARG A 30 -15.35 -2.34 18.04
CA ARG A 30 -15.47 -2.26 16.59
C ARG A 30 -16.62 -1.38 16.12
N GLY A 31 -17.78 -1.47 16.78
CA GLY A 31 -18.95 -0.67 16.42
C GLY A 31 -18.79 0.81 16.76
N PHE A 32 -18.12 1.11 17.87
CA PHE A 32 -17.77 2.50 18.21
C PHE A 32 -16.73 3.06 17.23
N TYR A 33 -15.70 2.28 16.90
CA TYR A 33 -14.70 2.65 15.91
C TYR A 33 -15.32 2.94 14.54
N GLU A 34 -16.17 2.05 14.04
CA GLU A 34 -16.89 2.20 12.78
C GLU A 34 -17.79 3.46 12.76
N ARG A 35 -18.48 3.76 13.87
CA ARG A 35 -19.28 4.98 13.96
C ARG A 35 -18.40 6.23 13.88
N MET A 36 -17.31 6.25 14.64
CA MET A 36 -16.39 7.40 14.69
C MET A 36 -15.73 7.68 13.33
N ILE A 37 -15.31 6.66 12.59
CA ILE A 37 -14.75 6.87 11.24
C ILE A 37 -15.80 7.38 10.25
N ASN A 38 -17.07 6.96 10.36
CA ASN A 38 -18.14 7.42 9.49
C ASN A 38 -18.53 8.88 9.80
N ASP A 39 -18.70 9.22 11.07
CA ASP A 39 -19.18 10.54 11.48
C ASP A 39 -18.11 11.62 11.31
N LEU A 40 -16.83 11.28 11.48
CA LEU A 40 -15.73 12.24 11.39
C LEU A 40 -15.02 12.18 10.03
N CYS A 41 -14.46 11.02 9.70
CA CYS A 41 -13.56 10.90 8.56
C CYS A 41 -14.31 10.85 7.24
N LEU A 42 -15.36 10.02 7.14
CA LEU A 42 -16.16 9.92 5.91
C LEU A 42 -16.95 11.20 5.65
N ALA A 43 -17.47 11.86 6.70
CA ALA A 43 -18.17 13.13 6.55
C ALA A 43 -17.28 14.21 5.91
N LYS A 44 -16.04 14.36 6.41
CA LYS A 44 -15.04 15.28 5.83
C LYS A 44 -14.68 14.89 4.40
N PHE A 45 -14.41 13.61 4.15
CA PHE A 45 -14.08 13.10 2.82
C PHE A 45 -15.21 13.35 1.80
N LYS A 46 -16.48 13.14 2.20
CA LYS A 46 -17.65 13.44 1.37
C LYS A 46 -17.74 14.91 1.01
N PHE A 47 -17.47 15.79 1.97
CA PHE A 47 -17.46 17.23 1.75
C PHE A 47 -16.36 17.63 0.76
N ASP A 48 -15.13 17.13 0.95
CA ASP A 48 -14.00 17.46 0.10
C ASP A 48 -14.15 16.90 -1.32
N MET A 49 -14.60 15.65 -1.45
CA MET A 49 -14.88 15.03 -2.76
C MET A 49 -16.07 15.68 -3.48
N GLY A 50 -17.03 16.24 -2.73
CA GLY A 50 -18.17 16.98 -3.28
C GLY A 50 -17.79 18.37 -3.77
N ALA A 51 -16.66 18.93 -3.32
CA ALA A 51 -16.11 20.18 -3.84
C ALA A 51 -15.34 19.99 -5.16
N LEU A 52 -14.95 18.75 -5.49
CA LEU A 52 -14.32 18.40 -6.75
C LEU A 52 -15.37 18.05 -7.82
N ASP A 53 -15.08 18.43 -9.06
CA ASP A 53 -15.84 17.93 -10.21
C ASP A 53 -15.73 16.40 -10.30
N GLN A 54 -16.85 15.72 -10.57
CA GLN A 54 -16.88 14.26 -10.62
C GLN A 54 -15.91 13.67 -11.67
N GLY A 55 -15.64 14.39 -12.77
CA GLY A 55 -14.66 13.99 -13.77
C GLY A 55 -13.21 13.92 -13.25
N LEU A 56 -12.91 14.59 -12.12
CA LEU A 56 -11.59 14.60 -11.50
C LEU A 56 -11.41 13.49 -10.46
N TRP A 57 -12.45 12.72 -10.13
CA TRP A 57 -12.34 11.65 -9.14
C TRP A 57 -11.29 10.59 -9.51
N CYS A 58 -11.04 10.36 -10.80
CA CYS A 58 -10.00 9.42 -11.23
C CYS A 58 -8.60 10.02 -11.31
N SER A 59 -8.46 11.34 -11.18
CA SER A 59 -7.18 12.04 -11.18
C SER A 59 -6.50 11.90 -9.83
N TRP A 60 -5.36 11.19 -9.80
CA TRP A 60 -4.60 11.01 -8.55
C TRP A 60 -4.10 12.33 -7.96
N PRO A 61 -3.48 13.25 -8.74
CA PRO A 61 -2.99 14.51 -8.18
C PRO A 61 -4.08 15.33 -7.48
N ASP A 62 -5.31 15.30 -7.99
CA ASP A 62 -6.43 16.05 -7.41
C ASP A 62 -7.05 15.36 -6.18
N THR A 63 -6.95 14.03 -6.08
CA THR A 63 -7.60 13.26 -5.01
C THR A 63 -6.64 12.79 -3.91
N MET A 64 -5.33 12.85 -4.15
CA MET A 64 -4.30 12.31 -3.26
C MET A 64 -4.35 12.92 -1.86
N GLU A 65 -4.41 14.25 -1.76
CA GLU A 65 -4.43 14.96 -0.46
C GLU A 65 -5.70 14.63 0.34
N ILE A 66 -6.85 14.56 -0.32
CA ILE A 66 -8.14 14.22 0.31
C ILE A 66 -8.11 12.77 0.82
N TYR A 67 -7.59 11.84 0.01
CA TYR A 67 -7.48 10.43 0.38
C TYR A 67 -6.44 10.19 1.49
N GLU A 68 -5.32 10.93 1.49
CA GLU A 68 -4.34 10.93 2.58
C GLU A 68 -4.98 11.45 3.87
N GLY A 69 -5.75 12.53 3.81
CA GLY A 69 -6.52 13.06 4.93
C GLY A 69 -7.49 12.03 5.52
N LEU A 70 -8.21 11.29 4.66
CA LEU A 70 -9.08 10.19 5.08
C LEU A 70 -8.29 9.08 5.78
N THR A 71 -7.16 8.66 5.21
CA THR A 71 -6.28 7.62 5.75
C THR A 71 -5.75 8.01 7.12
N ASN A 72 -5.17 9.20 7.25
CA ASN A 72 -4.66 9.72 8.51
C ASN A 72 -5.77 9.88 9.55
N CYS A 73 -6.98 10.34 9.16
CA CYS A 73 -8.12 10.43 10.08
C CYS A 73 -8.48 9.06 10.66
N THR A 74 -8.62 8.02 9.82
CA THR A 74 -8.95 6.67 10.32
C THR A 74 -7.86 6.12 11.24
N PHE A 75 -6.59 6.38 10.94
CA PHE A 75 -5.45 6.01 11.77
C PHE A 75 -5.51 6.71 13.15
N GLN A 76 -5.74 8.02 13.18
CA GLN A 76 -5.86 8.79 14.43
C GLN A 76 -7.05 8.35 15.27
N VAL A 77 -8.20 8.06 14.64
CA VAL A 77 -9.36 7.52 15.35
C VAL A 77 -9.01 6.16 15.95
N ALA A 78 -8.34 5.26 15.21
CA ALA A 78 -7.94 3.95 15.69
C ALA A 78 -7.04 4.05 16.92
N LEU A 79 -6.04 4.93 16.89
CA LEU A 79 -5.18 5.22 18.04
C LEU A 79 -5.97 5.73 19.25
N ARG A 80 -6.95 6.62 19.04
CA ARG A 80 -7.75 7.19 20.13
C ARG A 80 -8.69 6.20 20.78
N VAL A 81 -9.14 5.18 20.06
CA VAL A 81 -10.05 4.15 20.56
C VAL A 81 -9.35 2.83 20.92
N ASP A 82 -8.01 2.86 21.02
CA ASP A 82 -7.16 1.70 21.31
C ASP A 82 -7.39 0.50 20.38
N CYS A 83 -7.62 0.79 19.10
CA CYS A 83 -7.75 -0.20 18.02
C CYS A 83 -6.45 -0.25 17.19
N PHE A 84 -6.02 -1.46 16.82
CA PHE A 84 -4.92 -1.63 15.87
C PHE A 84 -5.32 -1.14 14.46
N TRP A 85 -4.40 -0.53 13.72
CA TRP A 85 -4.58 -0.10 12.34
C TRP A 85 -3.44 -0.67 11.49
N PRO A 86 -3.71 -1.29 10.32
CA PRO A 86 -5.02 -1.53 9.73
C PRO A 86 -5.77 -2.72 10.37
N ASN A 87 -7.08 -2.79 10.16
CA ASN A 87 -7.97 -3.84 10.65
C ASN A 87 -9.16 -4.07 9.70
N GLN A 88 -9.95 -5.13 9.93
CA GLN A 88 -11.08 -5.50 9.06
C GLN A 88 -12.14 -4.39 8.88
N ILE A 89 -12.32 -3.50 9.87
CA ILE A 89 -13.28 -2.40 9.76
C ILE A 89 -12.79 -1.37 8.74
N VAL A 90 -11.50 -0.99 8.79
CA VAL A 90 -10.94 -0.06 7.80
C VAL A 90 -10.85 -0.68 6.41
N ASP A 91 -10.58 -1.98 6.30
CA ASP A 91 -10.56 -2.66 4.99
C ASP A 91 -11.91 -2.57 4.29
N ARG A 92 -13.01 -2.85 5.01
CA ARG A 92 -14.38 -2.72 4.48
C ARG A 92 -14.74 -1.28 4.18
N PHE A 93 -14.36 -0.36 5.07
CA PHE A 93 -14.58 1.07 4.92
C PHE A 93 -13.94 1.60 3.62
N PHE A 94 -12.64 1.36 3.41
CA PHE A 94 -11.96 1.80 2.20
C PHE A 94 -12.47 1.08 0.96
N THR A 95 -12.79 -0.21 1.04
CA THR A 95 -13.42 -0.93 -0.07
C THR A 95 -14.73 -0.26 -0.50
N GLN A 96 -15.55 0.19 0.46
CA GLN A 96 -16.80 0.90 0.15
C GLN A 96 -16.54 2.28 -0.46
N VAL A 97 -15.56 3.03 0.04
CA VAL A 97 -15.14 4.32 -0.54
C VAL A 97 -14.71 4.12 -2.00
N HIS A 98 -13.87 3.12 -2.28
CA HIS A 98 -13.44 2.79 -3.64
C HIS A 98 -14.60 2.41 -4.56
N ARG A 99 -15.56 1.63 -4.07
CA ARG A 99 -16.76 1.27 -4.84
C ARG A 99 -17.68 2.45 -5.16
N ILE A 100 -17.72 3.47 -4.31
CA ILE A 100 -18.58 4.64 -4.54
C ILE A 100 -17.88 5.65 -5.44
N TYR A 101 -16.65 6.05 -5.10
CA TYR A 101 -15.97 7.18 -5.72
C TYR A 101 -15.03 6.80 -6.86
N PHE A 102 -14.48 5.58 -6.84
CA PHE A 102 -13.37 5.21 -7.73
C PHE A 102 -13.69 3.97 -8.59
N HIS A 103 -14.96 3.58 -8.71
CA HIS A 103 -15.36 2.34 -9.39
C HIS A 103 -15.05 2.30 -10.89
N ASP A 104 -15.11 3.45 -11.56
CA ASP A 104 -14.80 3.60 -12.99
C ASP A 104 -13.33 3.96 -13.25
N CYS A 105 -12.52 4.12 -12.20
CA CYS A 105 -11.16 4.57 -12.33
C CYS A 105 -10.24 3.42 -12.77
N ALA A 106 -9.50 3.65 -13.84
CA ALA A 106 -8.50 2.69 -14.31
C ALA A 106 -7.39 2.51 -13.27
N LEU A 107 -7.02 1.25 -13.00
CA LEU A 107 -5.86 0.89 -12.17
C LEU A 107 -4.53 1.23 -12.86
N THR A 108 -4.57 1.38 -14.19
CA THR A 108 -3.40 1.62 -15.04
C THR A 108 -2.82 3.02 -14.81
N GLY A 109 -1.50 3.08 -14.61
CA GLY A 109 -0.74 4.34 -14.47
C GLY A 109 -0.36 4.75 -13.04
N ARG A 110 -0.91 4.11 -12.00
CA ARG A 110 -0.49 4.33 -10.59
C ARG A 110 0.56 3.34 -10.10
N LEU A 111 0.57 2.12 -10.66
CA LEU A 111 1.55 1.11 -10.31
C LEU A 111 2.81 1.31 -11.14
N ILE A 112 3.95 1.54 -10.49
CA ILE A 112 5.24 1.50 -11.18
C ILE A 112 5.44 0.07 -11.67
N HIS A 113 5.35 -0.09 -12.98
CA HIS A 113 5.53 -1.36 -13.66
C HIS A 113 6.31 -1.11 -14.94
N ASP A 114 7.06 -2.12 -15.38
CA ASP A 114 7.75 -2.06 -16.66
C ASP A 114 6.73 -1.86 -17.79
N PRO A 115 7.09 -1.09 -18.84
CA PRO A 115 6.24 -0.98 -20.00
C PRO A 115 6.04 -2.36 -20.65
N PRO A 116 4.93 -2.56 -21.39
CA PRO A 116 4.69 -3.82 -22.09
C PRO A 116 5.87 -4.17 -22.99
N THR A 117 6.17 -5.46 -23.11
CA THR A 117 7.34 -5.97 -23.86
C THR A 117 7.36 -5.51 -25.31
N SER A 118 6.20 -5.27 -25.91
CA SER A 118 6.05 -4.68 -27.25
C SER A 118 6.66 -3.29 -27.40
N ILE A 119 6.73 -2.52 -26.32
CA ILE A 119 7.37 -1.20 -26.28
C ILE A 119 8.82 -1.35 -25.80
N LEU A 120 9.04 -2.11 -24.72
CA LEU A 120 10.37 -2.25 -24.11
C LEU A 120 11.40 -2.90 -25.06
N ALA A 121 11.00 -3.94 -25.80
CA ALA A 121 11.94 -4.70 -26.64
C ALA A 121 12.52 -3.85 -27.80
N PRO A 122 11.74 -3.06 -28.56
CA PRO A 122 12.29 -2.11 -29.53
C PRO A 122 13.26 -1.09 -28.92
N PHE A 123 12.95 -0.55 -27.73
CA PHE A 123 13.82 0.40 -27.03
C PHE A 123 15.19 -0.18 -26.67
N ILE A 124 15.27 -1.49 -26.44
CA ILE A 124 16.54 -2.19 -26.19
C ILE A 124 17.22 -2.59 -27.50
N ALA A 125 16.46 -3.13 -28.45
CA ALA A 125 17.00 -3.67 -29.70
C ALA A 125 17.59 -2.59 -30.60
N VAL A 126 16.94 -1.43 -30.72
CA VAL A 126 17.38 -0.34 -31.62
C VAL A 126 18.78 0.18 -31.24
N PRO A 127 19.07 0.59 -29.99
CA PRO A 127 20.41 1.01 -29.60
C PRO A 127 21.48 -0.07 -29.81
N VAL A 128 21.17 -1.34 -29.53
CA VAL A 128 22.10 -2.46 -29.74
C VAL A 128 22.41 -2.64 -31.22
N LEU A 129 21.40 -2.60 -32.10
CA LEU A 129 21.62 -2.70 -33.54
C LEU A 129 22.43 -1.52 -34.07
N VAL A 130 22.16 -0.31 -33.58
CA VAL A 130 22.92 0.90 -33.96
C VAL A 130 24.39 0.78 -33.55
N THR A 131 24.70 0.33 -32.33
CA THR A 131 26.09 0.15 -31.91
C THR A 131 26.81 -0.91 -32.72
N LEU A 132 26.15 -2.04 -33.04
CA LEU A 132 26.71 -3.08 -33.91
C LEU A 132 26.95 -2.58 -35.34
N LEU A 133 26.02 -1.81 -35.90
CA LEU A 133 26.19 -1.22 -37.24
C LEU A 133 27.32 -0.20 -37.26
N MET A 134 27.40 0.71 -36.28
CA MET A 134 28.45 1.71 -36.21
C MET A 134 29.83 1.08 -36.04
N THR A 135 29.96 0.07 -35.18
CA THR A 135 31.23 -0.66 -35.01
C THR A 135 31.64 -1.38 -36.30
N ALA A 136 30.72 -2.05 -36.98
CA ALA A 136 30.98 -2.68 -38.27
C ALA A 136 31.42 -1.66 -39.34
N LEU A 137 30.76 -0.49 -39.40
CA LEU A 137 31.13 0.60 -40.30
C LEU A 137 32.53 1.14 -40.01
N VAL A 138 32.88 1.34 -38.74
CA VAL A 138 34.21 1.81 -38.32
C VAL A 138 35.28 0.79 -38.71
N VAL A 139 35.08 -0.50 -38.41
CA VAL A 139 36.02 -1.57 -38.77
C VAL A 139 36.21 -1.66 -40.29
N TRP A 140 35.11 -1.58 -41.05
CA TRP A 140 35.15 -1.60 -42.50
C TRP A 140 35.93 -0.41 -43.08
N ARG A 141 35.69 0.81 -42.57
CA ARG A 141 36.41 2.01 -43.00
C ARG A 141 37.89 1.94 -42.63
N SER A 142 38.23 1.45 -41.44
CA SER A 142 39.62 1.30 -40.99
C SER A 142 40.40 0.37 -41.92
N LYS A 143 39.88 -0.85 -42.17
CA LYS A 143 40.54 -1.82 -43.05
C LYS A 143 40.70 -1.31 -44.48
N ARG A 144 39.71 -0.59 -45.01
CA ARG A 144 39.81 -0.04 -46.37
C ARG A 144 40.79 1.13 -46.47
N THR A 145 41.07 1.81 -45.36
CA THR A 145 42.06 2.91 -45.34
C THR A 145 43.48 2.35 -45.21
N GLU A 146 43.69 1.28 -44.44
CA GLU A 146 44.97 0.57 -44.34
C GLU A 146 45.37 -0.15 -45.65
N GLY A 147 44.41 -0.66 -46.43
CA GLY A 147 44.70 -1.30 -47.72
C GLY A 147 44.90 -0.32 -48.90
N VAL A 148 44.82 0.99 -48.65
CA VAL A 148 45.00 2.06 -49.68
C VAL A 148 46.29 2.86 -49.45
N LEU A 149 46.95 2.69 -48.30
CA LEU A 149 48.30 3.18 -47.99
C LEU A 149 49.34 2.10 -48.26
#